data_AF-S8BZ52-F1
#
_entry.id   AF-S8BZ52-F1
#
_cell.length_a   1.000
_cell.length_b   1.000
_cell.length_c   1.000
_cell.angle_alpha   90.00
_cell.angle_beta   90.00
_cell.angle_gamma   90.00
#
_symmetry.space_group_name_H-M   'P 1'
#
loop_
_entity.id
_entity.type
_entity.pdbx_description
1 polymer ?
#
loop_
_entity_poly.entity_id
_entity_poly.type
_entity_poly.pdbx_seq_one_letter_code
_entity_poly.pdbx_strand_id
1 'polypeptide(L)'
;MGRPFLIHLEGRKYTCKYCDTPLGLADDIVSKAFQSHNGPAYLFEKVVNVSTGTSEERMMTTGLHTVVDIFCVECGSLVGWKY
;
A
#
# COMPACT_ATOMS: atom_id res chain seq x y z
N MET A 1 -15.72 -0.73 21.01
CA MET A 1 -15.15 -0.43 19.68
C MET A 1 -13.83 0.30 19.89
N GLY A 2 -12.70 -0.42 19.81
CA GLY A 2 -11.37 0.19 20.01
C GLY A 2 -10.96 1.03 18.80
N ARG A 3 -10.30 2.16 19.03
CA ARG A 3 -9.74 2.97 17.95
C ARG A 3 -8.51 2.24 17.39
N PRO A 4 -8.38 2.05 16.07
CA PRO A 4 -7.16 1.50 15.49
C PRO A 4 -5.97 2.39 15.86
N PHE A 5 -4.86 1.77 16.27
CA PHE A 5 -3.64 2.51 16.57
C PHE A 5 -2.99 2.92 15.24
N LEU A 6 -3.06 4.22 14.92
CA LEU A 6 -2.48 4.76 13.70
C LEU A 6 -1.07 5.27 13.96
N ILE A 7 -0.12 4.82 13.15
CA ILE A 7 1.23 5.37 13.12
C ILE A 7 1.16 6.77 12.52
N HIS A 8 1.61 7.77 13.28
CA HIS A 8 1.72 9.14 12.79
C HIS A 8 2.99 9.27 11.95
N LEU A 9 2.84 9.81 10.74
CA LEU A 9 3.93 10.10 9.82
C LEU A 9 4.13 11.62 9.75
N GLU A 10 5.36 12.08 10.01
CA GLU A 10 5.75 13.49 9.90
C GLU A 10 6.33 13.78 8.51
N GLY A 11 5.83 14.82 7.84
CA GLY A 11 6.30 15.23 6.51
C GLY A 11 5.28 14.98 5.38
N ARG A 12 5.78 14.95 4.13
CA ARG A 12 4.94 14.70 2.93
C ARG A 12 4.56 13.22 2.90
N LYS A 13 3.28 12.95 3.08
CA LYS A 13 2.73 11.59 3.18
C LYS A 13 1.68 11.33 2.11
N TYR A 14 1.57 10.07 1.74
CA TYR A 14 0.48 9.55 0.93
C TYR A 14 -0.60 9.01 1.87
N THR A 15 -1.85 9.35 1.59
CA THR A 15 -2.99 8.98 2.41
C THR A 15 -3.95 8.08 1.65
N CYS A 16 -4.77 7.34 2.40
CA CYS A 16 -5.89 6.62 1.83
C CYS A 16 -6.88 7.62 1.20
N LYS A 17 -7.28 7.37 -0.04
CA LYS A 17 -8.23 8.21 -0.77
C LYS A 17 -9.62 8.33 -0.09
N TYR A 18 -10.01 7.35 0.71
CA TYR A 18 -11.36 7.26 1.26
C TYR A 18 -11.50 7.79 2.69
N CYS A 19 -10.43 7.77 3.48
CA CYS A 19 -10.48 8.14 4.90
C CYS A 19 -9.26 8.94 5.37
N ASP A 20 -8.38 9.35 4.45
CA ASP A 20 -7.21 10.18 4.71
C ASP A 20 -6.18 9.60 5.70
N THR A 21 -6.31 8.31 6.06
CA THR A 21 -5.33 7.61 6.90
C THR A 21 -3.95 7.64 6.21
N PRO A 22 -2.87 8.04 6.90
CA PRO A 22 -1.54 8.10 6.31
C PRO A 22 -1.00 6.68 6.06
N LEU A 23 -0.56 6.39 4.83
CA LEU A 23 -0.10 5.07 4.40
C LEU A 23 1.42 4.97 4.25
N GLY A 24 2.10 6.07 3.92
CA GLY A 24 3.55 6.07 3.72
C GLY A 24 4.10 7.47 3.48
N LEU A 25 5.40 7.66 3.64
CA LEU A 25 6.07 8.92 3.34
C LEU A 25 6.49 8.97 1.87
N ALA A 26 6.60 10.17 1.33
CA ALA A 26 7.17 10.37 0.00
C ALA A 26 8.66 10.01 -0.08
N ASP A 27 9.35 10.00 1.08
CA ASP A 27 10.75 9.62 1.22
C ASP A 27 10.95 8.09 1.06
N ASP A 28 9.95 7.30 1.49
CA ASP A 28 9.94 5.84 1.34
C ASP A 28 9.63 5.39 -0.09
N ILE A 29 9.48 6.30 -1.07
CA ILE A 29 9.24 5.92 -2.46
C ILE A 29 10.54 5.49 -3.12
N VAL A 30 10.64 4.20 -3.43
CA VAL A 30 11.75 3.62 -4.19
C VAL A 30 11.64 3.95 -5.67
N SER A 31 10.43 3.88 -6.24
CA SER A 31 10.22 4.16 -7.65
C SER A 31 8.84 4.71 -7.95
N LYS A 32 8.80 5.82 -8.70
CA LYS A 32 7.56 6.41 -9.25
C LYS A 32 7.23 5.92 -10.65
N ALA A 33 8.17 5.21 -11.30
CA ALA A 33 8.04 4.69 -12.65
C ALA A 33 7.58 3.22 -12.66
N PHE A 34 7.02 2.73 -11.55
CA PHE A 34 6.54 1.36 -11.47
C PHE A 34 5.22 1.23 -12.24
N GLN A 35 5.11 0.19 -13.06
CA GLN A 35 3.90 -0.09 -13.82
C GLN A 35 3.24 -1.34 -13.23
N SER A 36 2.00 -1.16 -12.78
CA SER A 36 1.12 -2.27 -12.47
C SER A 36 0.32 -2.66 -13.71
N HIS A 37 -0.31 -3.83 -13.67
CA HIS A 37 -1.23 -4.29 -14.72
C HIS A 37 -2.31 -3.25 -15.04
N ASN A 38 -2.79 -2.50 -14.04
CA ASN A 38 -3.88 -1.54 -14.17
C ASN A 38 -3.40 -0.09 -14.41
N GLY A 39 -2.10 0.13 -14.62
CA GLY A 39 -1.53 1.45 -14.90
C GLY A 39 -0.38 1.85 -13.96
N PRO A 40 -0.05 3.15 -13.90
CA PRO A 40 1.08 3.63 -13.10
C PRO A 40 0.83 3.37 -11.61
N ALA A 41 1.87 2.87 -10.93
CA ALA A 41 1.88 2.62 -9.50
C ALA A 41 3.17 3.16 -8.89
N TYR A 42 3.15 3.41 -7.58
CA TYR A 42 4.34 3.81 -6.84
C TYR A 42 4.82 2.66 -5.99
N LEU A 43 6.11 2.38 -6.11
CA LEU A 43 6.80 1.40 -5.30
C LEU A 43 7.30 2.09 -4.03
N PHE A 44 6.82 1.64 -2.89
CA PHE A 44 7.26 2.07 -1.57
C PHE A 44 8.15 1.00 -0.93
N GLU A 45 9.21 1.43 -0.24
CA GLU A 45 10.03 0.57 0.63
C GLU A 45 9.24 0.21 1.89
N LYS A 46 8.53 1.19 2.43
CA LYS A 46 7.78 1.05 3.68
C LYS A 46 6.39 1.67 3.57
N VAL A 47 5.41 0.92 4.06
CA VAL A 47 4.02 1.36 4.23
C VAL A 47 3.53 1.01 5.63
N VAL A 48 2.67 1.85 6.19
CA VAL A 48 2.11 1.74 7.54
C VAL A 48 0.59 1.90 7.48
N ASN A 49 -0.09 1.59 8.59
CA ASN A 49 -1.56 1.68 8.68
C ASN A 49 -2.28 0.86 7.59
N VAL A 50 -1.69 -0.29 7.25
CA VAL A 50 -2.26 -1.28 6.34
C VAL A 50 -2.37 -2.64 7.01
N SER A 51 -3.41 -3.40 6.65
CA SER A 51 -3.55 -4.82 6.95
C SER A 51 -3.26 -5.64 5.70
N THR A 52 -2.82 -6.88 5.87
CA THR A 52 -2.50 -7.79 4.77
C THR A 52 -3.62 -8.81 4.60
N GLY A 53 -4.05 -9.03 3.36
CA GLY A 53 -4.98 -10.09 2.99
C GLY A 53 -4.32 -11.45 2.85
N THR A 54 -4.98 -12.32 2.09
CA THR A 54 -4.44 -13.62 1.68
C THR A 54 -3.39 -13.46 0.60
N SER A 55 -2.37 -14.34 0.62
CA SER A 55 -1.40 -14.43 -0.46
C SER A 55 -2.06 -15.02 -1.71
N GLU A 56 -1.87 -14.36 -2.84
CA GLU A 56 -2.36 -14.77 -4.14
C GLU A 56 -1.20 -14.79 -5.15
N GLU A 57 -1.18 -15.79 -6.02
CA GLU A 57 -0.23 -15.83 -7.11
C GLU A 57 -0.75 -14.98 -8.27
N ARG A 58 -0.05 -13.90 -8.61
CA ARG A 58 -0.43 -12.98 -9.69
C ARG A 58 0.67 -12.94 -10.74
N MET A 59 0.27 -13.10 -11.99
CA MET A 59 1.18 -12.96 -13.13
C MET A 59 1.44 -11.48 -13.39
N MET A 60 2.71 -11.06 -13.27
CA MET A 60 3.19 -9.73 -13.62
C MET A 60 4.10 -9.81 -14.85
N THR A 61 4.49 -8.65 -15.39
CA THR A 61 5.35 -8.56 -16.59
C THR A 61 6.68 -9.33 -16.45
N THR A 62 7.19 -9.49 -15.23
CA THR A 62 8.45 -10.20 -14.95
C THR A 62 8.28 -11.68 -14.58
N GLY A 63 7.06 -12.19 -14.47
CA GLY A 63 6.79 -13.60 -14.11
C GLY A 63 5.65 -13.80 -13.11
N LEU A 64 5.56 -15.00 -12.54
CA LEU A 64 4.61 -15.33 -11.47
C LEU A 64 5.17 -14.86 -10.13
N HIS A 65 4.41 -14.03 -9.41
CA HIS A 65 4.79 -13.53 -8.09
C HIS A 65 3.69 -13.82 -7.10
N THR A 66 4.06 -14.30 -5.91
CA THR A 66 3.14 -14.39 -4.77
C THR A 66 3.00 -13.00 -4.17
N VAL A 67 1.87 -12.35 -4.43
CA VAL A 67 1.55 -11.05 -3.85
C VAL A 67 0.57 -11.20 -2.71
N VAL A 68 0.52 -10.19 -1.85
CA VAL A 68 -0.50 -10.09 -0.82
C VAL A 68 -1.14 -8.72 -0.92
N ASP A 69 -2.44 -8.69 -1.19
CA ASP A 69 -3.19 -7.44 -1.21
C ASP A 69 -3.14 -6.76 0.17
N ILE A 70 -3.02 -5.44 0.19
CA ILE A 70 -2.99 -4.63 1.40
C ILE A 70 -4.18 -3.67 1.46
N PHE A 71 -4.76 -3.56 2.64
CA PHE A 71 -5.99 -2.82 2.90
C PHE A 71 -5.74 -1.74 3.94
N CYS A 72 -6.44 -0.62 3.85
CA CYS A 72 -6.37 0.43 4.88
C CYS A 72 -6.95 -0.10 6.20
N VAL A 73 -6.24 0.08 7.32
CA VAL A 73 -6.70 -0.41 8.64
C VAL A 73 -7.94 0.33 9.16
N GLU A 74 -8.23 1.52 8.65
CA GLU A 74 -9.33 2.36 9.12
C GLU A 74 -10.64 2.12 8.33
N CYS A 75 -10.58 2.13 7.00
CA CYS A 75 -11.77 1.95 6.15
C CYS A 75 -11.86 0.60 5.45
N GLY A 76 -10.81 -0.23 5.49
CA GLY A 76 -10.77 -1.54 4.82
C GLY A 76 -10.64 -1.48 3.30
N SER A 77 -10.48 -0.31 2.69
CA SER A 77 -10.31 -0.20 1.23
C SER A 77 -9.01 -0.86 0.78
N LEU A 78 -9.02 -1.52 -0.39
CA LEU A 78 -7.79 -1.97 -1.05
C LEU A 78 -6.93 -0.77 -1.44
N VAL A 79 -5.68 -0.74 -0.97
CA VAL A 79 -4.73 0.37 -1.22
C VAL A 79 -3.49 -0.04 -2.01
N GLY A 80 -3.28 -1.34 -2.22
CA GLY A 80 -2.16 -1.86 -3.02
C GLY A 80 -1.92 -3.34 -2.78
N TRP A 81 -0.71 -3.79 -3.09
CA TRP A 81 -0.21 -5.14 -2.79
C TRP A 81 1.26 -5.09 -2.39
N LYS A 82 1.70 -6.06 -1.61
CA LYS A 82 3.12 -6.35 -1.37
C LYS A 82 3.55 -7.57 -2.18
N TYR A 83 4.77 -7.56 -2.69
CA TYR A 83 5.46 -8.72 -3.26
C TYR A 83 6.47 -9.27 -2.26
#